data_AF-A0A954S412-F1
#
_entry.id   AF-A0A954S412-F1
#
_cell.length_a   1.000
_cell.length_b   1.000
_cell.length_c   1.000
_cell.angle_alpha   90.00
_cell.angle_beta   90.00
_cell.angle_gamma   90.00
#
_symmetry.space_group_name_H-M   'P 1'
#
loop_
_entity.id
_entity.type
_entity.pdbx_description
1 polymer ?
#
loop_
_entity_poly.entity_id
_entity_poly.type
_entity_poly.pdbx_seq_one_letter_code
_entity_poly.pdbx_strand_id
1 'polypeptide(L)'
;MNTKAFAKLFWCLLVGGLILAGLLPLIAQDQNPTSQPDNTTKEENTDDGKLPKYEDMPIPTVKQLLLEPPKDWIRLKKTDEVIVCEPVYPRPDTLKKLEKEREELNKNRPLGGKALEDWRKKRFDLNYLNVILPDAGDVPEFRLELEDIEEIIYHEELLLRRVDLLIKDGEQRKAFELLYQLERRLPDWPGIEDRKNFLLFMQAEGYRKKQQMESALIFFEQLHERKADYPELKDRLGDVTDALVKEATNAEDYRQSRYFLGRLRKLEPDHAIVRKWRTDLTNRATKEMDKAKAATAEGKHDTAALLAKDAISIWP
;
A
#
# COMPACT_ATOMS: atom_id res chain seq x y z
N MET A 1 42.76 -51.44 -20.63
CA MET A 1 44.15 -50.94 -20.76
C MET A 1 44.15 -49.45 -20.46
N ASN A 2 45.02 -49.06 -19.52
CA ASN A 2 45.49 -47.72 -19.09
C ASN A 2 44.46 -46.65 -18.66
N THR A 3 44.31 -46.19 -17.40
CA THR A 3 45.16 -45.88 -16.21
C THR A 3 45.49 -44.39 -16.06
N LYS A 4 45.44 -43.95 -14.78
CA LYS A 4 46.04 -42.75 -14.10
C LYS A 4 45.07 -41.58 -13.91
N ALA A 5 44.66 -41.12 -12.71
CA ALA A 5 45.16 -41.13 -11.33
C ALA A 5 46.49 -40.38 -11.09
N PHE A 6 46.45 -39.27 -10.33
CA PHE A 6 47.48 -38.66 -9.44
C PHE A 6 46.86 -37.32 -8.90
N ALA A 7 46.62 -36.99 -7.63
CA ALA A 7 47.24 -37.17 -6.30
C ALA A 7 48.15 -36.00 -5.84
N LYS A 8 47.66 -35.28 -4.81
CA LYS A 8 48.31 -34.68 -3.61
C LYS A 8 49.44 -33.62 -3.72
N LEU A 9 49.33 -32.56 -2.92
CA LEU A 9 50.21 -32.14 -1.78
C LEU A 9 49.74 -30.75 -1.28
N PHE A 10 49.25 -30.52 -0.04
CA PHE A 10 49.90 -30.48 1.28
C PHE A 10 51.05 -29.45 1.41
N TRP A 11 50.78 -28.32 2.06
CA TRP A 11 51.80 -27.59 2.83
C TRP A 11 51.18 -27.03 4.13
N CYS A 12 51.91 -27.26 5.22
CA CYS A 12 51.55 -27.02 6.61
C CYS A 12 52.58 -26.08 7.24
N LEU A 13 52.12 -25.29 8.22
CA LEU A 13 52.81 -24.83 9.44
C LEU A 13 53.99 -23.85 9.34
N LEU A 14 53.89 -22.70 10.03
CA LEU A 14 54.50 -22.44 11.36
C LEU A 14 53.99 -21.05 11.85
N VAL A 15 53.30 -20.94 13.01
CA VAL A 15 53.80 -20.84 14.40
C VAL A 15 54.45 -19.49 14.73
N GLY A 16 53.90 -18.80 15.73
CA GLY A 16 54.71 -18.19 16.79
C GLY A 16 54.42 -16.74 17.19
N GLY A 17 53.87 -16.55 18.40
CA GLY A 17 54.52 -15.67 19.39
C GLY A 17 53.95 -14.27 19.64
N LEU A 18 53.16 -14.16 20.71
CA LEU A 18 52.88 -12.95 21.51
C LEU A 18 54.16 -12.21 21.94
N ILE A 19 54.22 -10.87 21.85
CA ILE A 19 54.75 -9.95 22.88
C ILE A 19 54.02 -8.60 22.81
N LEU A 20 53.48 -8.17 23.97
CA LEU A 20 52.95 -6.82 24.26
C LEU A 20 54.07 -5.77 24.23
N ALA A 21 53.85 -4.64 23.56
CA ALA A 21 54.50 -3.38 23.88
C ALA A 21 53.52 -2.23 23.59
N GLY A 22 53.20 -1.47 24.64
CA GLY A 22 52.36 -0.29 24.55
C GLY A 22 53.04 0.81 23.73
N LEU A 23 52.25 1.47 22.91
CA LEU A 23 52.53 2.79 22.37
C LEU A 23 51.19 3.50 22.22
N LEU A 24 51.00 4.51 23.08
CA LEU A 24 49.97 5.53 22.92
C LEU A 24 50.20 6.23 21.57
N PRO A 25 49.20 6.35 20.69
CA PRO A 25 49.32 7.26 19.56
C PRO A 25 49.23 8.70 20.07
N LEU A 26 50.31 9.44 19.79
CA LEU A 26 50.35 10.89 19.79
C LEU A 26 49.14 11.44 19.02
N ILE A 27 48.49 12.43 19.64
CA ILE A 27 47.55 13.34 19.02
C ILE A 27 48.28 14.08 17.91
N ALA A 28 48.03 13.69 16.66
CA ALA A 28 48.33 14.50 15.49
C ALA A 28 47.06 15.31 15.17
N GLN A 29 47.11 16.62 15.42
CA GLN A 29 46.22 17.59 14.80
C GLN A 29 46.43 17.50 13.29
N ASP A 30 45.51 16.86 12.58
CA ASP A 30 45.37 17.08 11.15
C ASP A 30 44.26 18.09 10.91
N GLN A 31 44.58 19.03 10.04
CA GLN A 31 43.88 20.29 9.87
C GLN A 31 42.55 20.03 9.16
N ASN A 32 41.47 20.61 9.71
CA ASN A 32 40.18 20.75 9.05
C ASN A 32 40.36 21.21 7.60
N PRO A 33 39.86 20.47 6.59
CA PRO A 33 39.33 21.09 5.40
C PRO A 33 37.86 21.44 5.69
N THR A 34 37.60 22.73 5.70
CA THR A 34 36.29 23.38 5.74
C THR A 34 35.26 22.65 4.86
N SER A 35 34.41 21.82 5.46
CA SER A 35 33.19 21.33 4.83
C SER A 35 32.14 22.43 4.90
N GLN A 36 32.00 23.14 3.79
CA GLN A 36 30.84 23.98 3.50
C GLN A 36 29.57 23.15 3.68
N PRO A 37 28.52 23.66 4.35
CA PRO A 37 27.22 23.03 4.29
C PRO A 37 26.65 23.26 2.89
N ASP A 38 26.57 22.20 2.09
CA ASP A 38 25.70 22.15 0.90
C ASP A 38 24.24 22.16 1.38
N ASN A 39 23.81 23.34 1.79
CA ASN A 39 22.42 23.70 1.95
C ASN A 39 21.97 24.22 0.59
N THR A 40 21.66 23.33 -0.34
CA THR A 40 20.97 23.70 -1.58
C THR A 40 19.51 23.99 -1.24
N THR A 41 19.27 25.09 -0.52
CA THR A 41 18.02 25.81 -0.57
C THR A 41 17.89 26.27 -2.02
N LYS A 42 17.08 25.55 -2.81
CA LYS A 42 16.53 26.14 -4.03
C LYS A 42 15.54 27.21 -3.58
N GLU A 43 16.06 28.40 -3.32
CA GLU A 43 15.34 29.63 -3.60
C GLU A 43 15.18 29.69 -5.12
N GLU A 44 14.04 29.23 -5.63
CA GLU A 44 13.65 29.52 -7.01
C GLU A 44 12.86 30.83 -6.99
N ASN A 45 13.61 31.89 -7.26
CA ASN A 45 13.27 33.06 -8.05
C ASN A 45 11.79 33.45 -8.15
N THR A 46 11.48 34.55 -7.48
CA THR A 46 10.59 35.59 -8.01
C THR A 46 11.06 36.00 -9.42
N ASP A 47 10.31 35.64 -10.46
CA ASP A 47 10.35 36.33 -11.76
C ASP A 47 8.97 36.24 -12.45
N ASP A 48 8.46 37.40 -12.86
CA ASP A 48 7.19 37.65 -13.56
C ASP A 48 5.89 37.08 -12.95
N GLY A 49 5.36 37.66 -11.86
CA GLY A 49 3.93 37.77 -11.45
C GLY A 49 2.87 36.72 -11.88
N LYS A 50 3.27 35.51 -12.26
CA LYS A 50 2.50 34.45 -12.88
C LYS A 50 2.53 33.29 -11.92
N LEU A 51 1.35 32.73 -11.73
CA LEU A 51 1.19 31.58 -10.85
C LEU A 51 1.84 30.35 -11.50
N PRO A 52 2.40 29.43 -10.69
CA PRO A 52 2.95 28.20 -11.22
C PRO A 52 1.84 27.37 -11.87
N LYS A 53 2.16 26.69 -12.97
CA LYS A 53 1.25 25.73 -13.59
C LYS A 53 1.17 24.45 -12.78
N TYR A 54 0.04 23.77 -12.87
CA TYR A 54 -0.20 22.55 -12.12
C TYR A 54 0.80 21.43 -12.41
N GLU A 55 1.21 21.25 -13.67
CA GLU A 55 2.20 20.23 -14.07
C GLU A 55 3.59 20.47 -13.47
N ASP A 56 3.94 21.73 -13.22
CA ASP A 56 5.23 22.13 -12.68
C ASP A 56 5.26 22.06 -11.14
N MET A 57 4.12 21.83 -10.49
CA MET A 57 4.00 21.80 -9.03
C MET A 57 4.47 20.46 -8.45
N PRO A 58 5.60 20.42 -7.73
CA PRO A 58 6.05 19.19 -7.09
C PRO A 58 5.15 18.84 -5.90
N ILE A 59 4.68 17.59 -5.83
CA ILE A 59 3.96 17.10 -4.64
C ILE A 59 4.88 17.24 -3.41
N PRO A 60 4.44 17.92 -2.34
CA PRO A 60 5.30 18.17 -1.19
C PRO A 60 5.81 16.89 -0.52
N THR A 61 6.97 16.97 0.10
CA THR A 61 7.58 15.84 0.80
C THR A 61 6.79 15.44 2.05
N VAL A 62 7.02 14.22 2.56
CA VAL A 62 6.41 13.75 3.82
C VAL A 62 6.69 14.72 4.97
N LYS A 63 7.91 15.25 5.05
CA LYS A 63 8.29 16.19 6.10
C LYS A 63 7.49 17.49 6.00
N GLN A 64 7.34 18.05 4.81
CA GLN A 64 6.57 19.27 4.57
C GLN A 64 5.09 19.03 4.92
N LEU A 65 4.49 17.96 4.41
CA LEU A 65 3.07 17.67 4.63
C LEU A 65 2.72 17.38 6.10
N LEU A 66 3.67 16.91 6.91
CA LEU A 66 3.41 16.59 8.32
C LEU A 66 3.78 17.70 9.30
N LEU A 67 4.79 18.52 8.98
CA LEU A 67 5.34 19.52 9.90
C LEU A 67 4.90 20.95 9.58
N GLU A 68 4.67 21.27 8.31
CA GLU A 68 4.24 22.61 7.91
C GLU A 68 2.72 22.77 8.07
N PRO A 69 2.21 24.03 8.17
CA PRO A 69 0.78 24.28 8.16
C PRO A 69 0.12 23.67 6.91
N PRO A 70 -1.08 23.08 7.04
CA PRO A 70 -1.79 22.51 5.90
C PRO A 70 -2.09 23.59 4.86
N LYS A 71 -1.85 23.28 3.59
CA LYS A 71 -2.12 24.15 2.45
C LYS A 71 -2.95 23.40 1.42
N ASP A 72 -3.91 24.10 0.83
CA ASP A 72 -4.69 23.61 -0.29
C ASP A 72 -4.17 24.23 -1.60
N TRP A 73 -4.36 23.51 -2.69
CA TRP A 73 -4.07 24.00 -4.03
C TRP A 73 -5.37 24.20 -4.79
N ILE A 74 -5.58 25.37 -5.36
CA ILE A 74 -6.73 25.68 -6.20
C ILE A 74 -6.24 25.79 -7.64
N ARG A 75 -6.71 24.90 -8.51
CA ARG A 75 -6.37 24.86 -9.93
C ARG A 75 -7.36 25.70 -10.72
N LEU A 76 -6.86 26.64 -11.50
CA LEU A 76 -7.67 27.56 -12.31
C LEU A 76 -7.96 26.99 -13.70
N LYS A 77 -9.22 27.07 -14.12
CA LYS A 77 -9.74 26.41 -15.33
C LYS A 77 -9.18 26.94 -16.65
N LYS A 78 -8.86 28.24 -16.72
CA LYS A 78 -8.44 28.91 -17.97
C LYS A 78 -6.93 28.83 -18.20
N THR A 79 -6.14 28.95 -17.14
CA THR A 79 -4.69 29.11 -17.21
C THR A 79 -3.93 27.87 -16.76
N ASP A 80 -4.61 26.90 -16.13
CA ASP A 80 -3.99 25.74 -15.48
C ASP A 80 -3.02 26.11 -14.34
N GLU A 81 -3.15 27.35 -13.85
CA GLU A 81 -2.35 27.89 -12.77
C GLU A 81 -2.86 27.43 -11.40
N VAL A 82 -1.95 27.35 -10.43
CA VAL A 82 -2.24 26.90 -9.08
C VAL A 82 -2.06 28.03 -8.09
N ILE A 83 -3.12 28.27 -7.31
CA ILE A 83 -3.08 29.13 -6.13
C ILE A 83 -2.86 28.25 -4.90
N VAL A 84 -1.83 28.57 -4.11
CA VAL A 84 -1.57 27.90 -2.83
C VAL A 84 -2.15 28.76 -1.71
N CYS A 85 -3.11 28.20 -0.96
CA CYS A 85 -3.83 28.93 0.09
C CYS A 85 -3.94 28.12 1.39
N GLU A 86 -4.41 28.78 2.44
CA GLU A 86 -4.85 28.11 3.66
C GLU A 86 -6.03 27.15 3.40
N PRO A 87 -6.29 26.20 4.33
CA PRO A 87 -7.33 25.20 4.18
C PRO A 87 -8.72 25.80 3.92
N VAL A 88 -9.36 25.35 2.85
CA VAL A 88 -10.70 25.75 2.46
C VAL A 88 -11.76 24.88 3.13
N TYR A 89 -12.85 25.50 3.57
CA TYR A 89 -14.01 24.86 4.17
C TYR A 89 -15.32 25.24 3.46
N PRO A 90 -16.32 24.34 3.43
CA PRO A 90 -16.36 23.00 4.01
C PRO A 90 -15.59 21.96 3.17
N ARG A 91 -14.98 20.94 3.81
CA ARG A 91 -14.22 19.85 3.16
C ARG A 91 -14.75 18.46 3.51
N PRO A 92 -14.52 17.42 2.68
CA PRO A 92 -14.18 17.50 1.25
C PRO A 92 -15.35 18.05 0.42
N ASP A 93 -15.20 18.14 -0.91
CA ASP A 93 -16.24 18.53 -1.88
C ASP A 93 -16.83 19.95 -1.69
N THR A 94 -15.98 20.94 -1.38
CA THR A 94 -16.38 22.34 -1.18
C THR A 94 -17.23 22.86 -2.33
N LEU A 95 -16.78 22.68 -3.58
CA LEU A 95 -17.47 23.18 -4.76
C LEU A 95 -18.89 22.61 -4.91
N LYS A 96 -19.05 21.29 -4.73
CA LYS A 96 -20.36 20.62 -4.79
C LYS A 96 -21.28 21.07 -3.66
N LYS A 97 -20.73 21.28 -2.46
CA LYS A 97 -21.51 21.77 -1.31
C LYS A 97 -22.02 23.20 -1.53
N LEU A 98 -21.17 24.08 -2.06
CA LEU A 98 -21.55 25.45 -2.42
C LEU A 98 -22.58 25.47 -3.55
N GLU A 99 -22.42 24.62 -4.56
CA GLU A 99 -23.40 24.47 -5.63
C GLU A 99 -24.77 24.02 -5.11
N LYS A 100 -24.79 23.00 -4.24
CA LYS A 100 -26.02 22.54 -3.59
C LYS A 100 -26.68 23.62 -2.74
N GLU A 101 -25.89 24.36 -1.95
CA GLU A 101 -26.42 25.47 -1.16
C GLU A 101 -27.02 26.58 -2.05
N ARG A 102 -26.38 26.87 -3.18
CA ARG A 102 -26.88 27.82 -4.19
C ARG A 102 -28.19 27.35 -4.79
N GLU A 103 -28.32 26.06 -5.14
CA GLU A 103 -29.57 25.49 -5.64
C GLU A 103 -30.70 25.57 -4.61
N GLU A 104 -30.43 25.23 -3.36
CA GLU A 104 -31.39 25.30 -2.25
C GLU A 104 -31.83 26.74 -1.99
N LEU A 105 -30.90 27.70 -2.02
CA LEU A 105 -31.20 29.12 -1.89
C LEU A 105 -32.10 29.61 -3.03
N ASN A 106 -31.85 29.16 -4.26
CA ASN A 106 -32.64 29.54 -5.43
C ASN A 106 -34.09 29.04 -5.37
N LYS A 107 -34.33 27.88 -4.74
CA LYS A 107 -35.70 27.33 -4.55
C LYS A 107 -36.55 28.20 -3.60
N ASN A 108 -35.91 28.83 -2.62
CA ASN A 108 -36.57 29.58 -1.54
C ASN A 108 -36.48 31.11 -1.75
N ARG A 109 -36.75 31.59 -2.97
CA ARG A 109 -36.68 33.02 -3.26
C ARG A 109 -37.81 33.79 -2.56
N PRO A 110 -37.51 34.77 -1.70
CA PRO A 110 -38.53 35.59 -1.04
C PRO A 110 -39.18 36.59 -2.01
N LEU A 111 -40.42 36.99 -1.70
CA LEU A 111 -41.25 37.83 -2.57
C LEU A 111 -40.91 39.33 -2.51
N GLY A 112 -40.29 39.83 -1.45
CA GLY A 112 -39.92 41.24 -1.33
C GLY A 112 -39.35 41.67 0.02
N GLY A 113 -39.06 42.97 0.14
CA GLY A 113 -38.53 43.60 1.35
C GLY A 113 -37.07 43.23 1.66
N LYS A 114 -36.66 43.45 2.92
CA LYS A 114 -35.30 43.18 3.42
C LYS A 114 -34.84 41.74 3.17
N ALA A 115 -35.77 40.78 3.26
CA ALA A 115 -35.48 39.37 2.97
C ALA A 115 -34.98 39.14 1.53
N LEU A 116 -35.47 39.92 0.55
CA LEU A 116 -35.01 39.84 -0.84
C LEU A 116 -33.60 40.43 -1.02
N GLU A 117 -33.26 41.47 -0.28
CA GLU A 117 -31.91 42.06 -0.28
C GLU A 117 -30.89 41.10 0.34
N ASP A 118 -31.20 40.54 1.50
CA ASP A 118 -30.36 39.54 2.17
C ASP A 118 -30.18 38.28 1.30
N TRP A 119 -31.26 37.83 0.62
CA TRP A 119 -31.20 36.73 -0.34
C TRP A 119 -30.29 37.04 -1.53
N ARG A 120 -30.37 38.26 -2.10
CA ARG A 120 -29.50 38.68 -3.21
C ARG A 120 -28.04 38.70 -2.78
N LYS A 121 -27.75 39.22 -1.59
CA LYS A 121 -26.40 39.25 -1.03
C LYS A 121 -25.85 37.84 -0.82
N LYS A 122 -26.62 36.97 -0.15
CA LYS A 122 -26.22 35.57 0.07
C LYS A 122 -25.99 34.83 -1.25
N ARG A 123 -26.86 35.03 -2.24
CA ARG A 123 -26.71 34.44 -3.57
C ARG A 123 -25.45 34.94 -4.28
N PHE A 124 -25.13 36.22 -4.16
CA PHE A 124 -23.92 36.79 -4.71
C PHE A 124 -22.67 36.22 -4.02
N ASP A 125 -22.65 36.16 -2.69
CA ASP A 125 -21.53 35.62 -1.92
C ASP A 125 -21.27 34.14 -2.24
N LEU A 126 -22.32 33.34 -2.54
CA LEU A 126 -22.18 31.95 -2.97
C LEU A 126 -21.57 31.74 -4.37
N ASN A 127 -21.31 32.81 -5.12
CA ASN A 127 -20.55 32.72 -6.39
C ASN A 127 -19.03 32.83 -6.18
N TYR A 128 -18.60 33.15 -4.95
CA TYR A 128 -17.20 33.36 -4.63
C TYR A 128 -16.72 32.36 -3.58
N LEU A 129 -15.46 31.96 -3.70
CA LEU A 129 -14.72 31.28 -2.67
C LEU A 129 -13.78 32.27 -1.99
N ASN A 130 -13.89 32.41 -0.67
CA ASN A 130 -12.94 33.19 0.11
C ASN A 130 -11.72 32.31 0.40
N VAL A 131 -10.52 32.82 0.09
CA VAL A 131 -9.25 32.12 0.28
C VAL A 131 -8.27 33.03 1.00
N ILE A 132 -7.41 32.43 1.83
CA ILE A 132 -6.37 33.16 2.56
C ILE A 132 -5.02 32.74 1.97
N LEU A 133 -4.25 33.71 1.49
CA LEU A 133 -2.92 33.47 0.92
C LEU A 133 -1.86 33.73 2.01
N PRO A 134 -1.05 32.73 2.39
CA PRO A 134 -0.11 32.86 3.51
C PRO A 134 0.99 33.91 3.26
N ASP A 135 1.30 34.21 2.00
CA ASP A 135 2.43 35.06 1.59
C ASP A 135 2.01 36.42 1.00
N ALA A 136 0.72 36.81 1.10
CA ALA A 136 0.16 37.97 0.40
C ALA A 136 0.24 39.33 1.15
N GLY A 137 1.01 39.41 2.24
CA GLY A 137 1.22 40.67 2.98
C GLY A 137 0.03 41.08 3.86
N ASP A 138 -0.30 42.39 3.88
CA ASP A 138 -1.22 42.99 4.87
C ASP A 138 -2.70 42.61 4.70
N VAL A 139 -3.11 42.16 3.51
CA VAL A 139 -4.48 41.69 3.23
C VAL A 139 -4.41 40.30 2.59
N PRO A 140 -4.43 39.24 3.40
CA PRO A 140 -4.27 37.88 2.88
C PRO A 140 -5.57 37.28 2.35
N GLU A 141 -6.72 37.95 2.53
CA GLU A 141 -8.04 37.45 2.12
C GLU A 141 -8.40 37.87 0.68
N PHE A 142 -8.65 36.88 -0.16
CA PHE A 142 -9.06 37.06 -1.56
C PHE A 142 -10.37 36.35 -1.85
N ARG A 143 -11.09 36.84 -2.87
CA ARG A 143 -12.31 36.20 -3.39
C ARG A 143 -12.04 35.67 -4.79
N LEU A 144 -12.24 34.37 -4.99
CA LEU A 144 -12.14 33.71 -6.28
C LEU A 144 -13.53 33.38 -6.81
N GLU A 145 -13.78 33.62 -8.10
CA GLU A 145 -15.04 33.21 -8.72
C GLU A 145 -15.07 31.69 -8.88
N LEU A 146 -16.17 31.05 -8.44
CA LEU A 146 -16.30 29.59 -8.53
C LEU A 146 -16.25 29.08 -9.98
N GLU A 147 -16.61 29.91 -10.96
CA GLU A 147 -16.57 29.56 -12.38
C GLU A 147 -15.15 29.43 -12.95
N ASP A 148 -14.17 30.10 -12.31
CA ASP A 148 -12.76 30.06 -12.70
C ASP A 148 -12.00 28.92 -12.01
N ILE A 149 -12.60 28.24 -11.03
CA ILE A 149 -11.99 27.10 -10.32
C ILE A 149 -12.30 25.81 -11.06
N GLU A 150 -11.27 25.06 -11.41
CA GLU A 150 -11.40 23.70 -11.96
C GLU A 150 -11.50 22.66 -10.84
N GLU A 151 -10.55 22.70 -9.90
CA GLU A 151 -10.44 21.73 -8.83
C GLU A 151 -9.81 22.37 -7.58
N ILE A 152 -10.23 21.90 -6.40
CA ILE A 152 -9.54 22.16 -5.14
C ILE A 152 -8.87 20.87 -4.69
N ILE A 153 -7.54 20.87 -4.68
CA ILE A 153 -6.72 19.78 -4.20
C ILE A 153 -6.39 20.09 -2.74
N TYR A 154 -7.13 19.44 -1.85
CA TYR A 154 -6.95 19.62 -0.42
C TYR A 154 -5.60 19.10 0.06
N HIS A 155 -5.14 19.63 1.19
CA HIS A 155 -3.98 19.10 1.90
C HIS A 155 -4.02 17.57 2.09
N GLU A 156 -5.18 17.02 2.44
CA GLU A 156 -5.38 15.58 2.59
C GLU A 156 -5.24 14.82 1.27
N GLU A 157 -5.65 15.41 0.15
CA GLU A 157 -5.44 14.83 -1.17
C GLU A 157 -3.95 14.86 -1.55
N LEU A 158 -3.22 15.92 -1.19
CA LEU A 158 -1.76 15.96 -1.36
C LEU A 158 -1.05 14.87 -0.54
N LEU A 159 -1.52 14.60 0.68
CA LEU A 159 -1.08 13.46 1.49
C LEU A 159 -1.32 12.13 0.78
N LEU A 160 -2.52 11.92 0.23
CA LEU A 160 -2.85 10.69 -0.51
C LEU A 160 -2.01 10.52 -1.80
N ARG A 161 -1.81 11.60 -2.57
CA ARG A 161 -0.93 11.57 -3.74
C ARG A 161 0.52 11.28 -3.35
N ARG A 162 0.98 11.77 -2.20
CA ARG A 162 2.30 11.43 -1.66
C ARG A 162 2.39 9.95 -1.27
N VAL A 163 1.32 9.38 -0.70
CA VAL A 163 1.22 7.93 -0.46
C VAL A 163 1.40 7.15 -1.77
N ASP A 164 0.74 7.57 -2.85
CA ASP A 164 0.85 6.93 -4.16
C ASP A 164 2.27 6.97 -4.72
N LEU A 165 2.98 8.10 -4.56
CA LEU A 165 4.40 8.22 -4.93
C LEU A 165 5.30 7.29 -4.09
N LEU A 166 5.14 7.28 -2.77
CA LEU A 166 5.92 6.42 -1.88
C LEU A 166 5.73 4.94 -2.22
N ILE A 167 4.52 4.55 -2.59
CA ILE A 167 4.20 3.21 -3.07
C ILE A 167 4.97 2.89 -4.36
N LYS A 168 4.95 3.80 -5.34
CA LYS A 168 5.65 3.64 -6.62
C LYS A 168 7.16 3.54 -6.42
N ASP A 169 7.70 4.27 -5.47
CA ASP A 169 9.12 4.28 -5.12
C ASP A 169 9.54 3.06 -4.27
N GLY A 170 8.59 2.18 -3.92
CA GLY A 170 8.84 1.01 -3.08
C GLY A 170 8.98 1.32 -1.58
N GLU A 171 8.75 2.57 -1.18
CA GLU A 171 8.77 3.03 0.21
C GLU A 171 7.45 2.70 0.96
N GLN A 172 6.98 1.47 0.84
CA GLN A 172 5.67 1.00 1.35
C GLN A 172 5.48 1.28 2.85
N ARG A 173 6.54 1.13 3.65
CA ARG A 173 6.47 1.41 5.10
C ARG A 173 6.14 2.86 5.39
N LYS A 174 6.79 3.81 4.70
CA LYS A 174 6.53 5.25 4.85
C LYS A 174 5.13 5.59 4.32
N ALA A 175 4.72 4.97 3.22
CA ALA A 175 3.36 5.12 2.68
C ALA A 175 2.29 4.71 3.71
N PHE A 176 2.49 3.57 4.39
CA PHE A 176 1.60 3.10 5.45
C PHE A 176 1.58 4.04 6.65
N GLU A 177 2.75 4.51 7.12
CA GLU A 177 2.85 5.45 8.23
C GLU A 177 2.12 6.77 7.94
N LEU A 178 2.29 7.31 6.72
CA LEU A 178 1.61 8.53 6.28
C LEU A 178 0.10 8.35 6.21
N LEU A 179 -0.36 7.25 5.58
CA LEU A 179 -1.79 6.95 5.45
C LEU A 179 -2.45 6.72 6.81
N TYR A 180 -1.76 6.04 7.73
CA TYR A 180 -2.25 5.81 9.09
C TYR A 180 -2.42 7.12 9.87
N GLN A 181 -1.50 8.07 9.72
CA GLN A 181 -1.64 9.38 10.35
C GLN A 181 -2.84 10.17 9.81
N LEU A 182 -3.07 10.11 8.49
CA LEU A 182 -4.23 10.73 7.87
C LEU A 182 -5.53 10.10 8.37
N GLU A 183 -5.63 8.77 8.36
CA GLU A 183 -6.81 8.01 8.84
C GLU A 183 -7.15 8.34 10.30
N ARG A 184 -6.15 8.47 11.18
CA ARG A 184 -6.38 8.84 12.58
C ARG A 184 -7.01 10.21 12.76
N ARG A 185 -6.76 11.13 11.83
CA ARG A 185 -7.29 12.50 11.87
C ARG A 185 -8.66 12.58 11.18
N LEU A 186 -8.79 11.93 10.02
CA LEU A 186 -9.94 12.01 9.14
C LEU A 186 -10.24 10.61 8.57
N PRO A 187 -10.89 9.73 9.35
CA PRO A 187 -11.07 8.32 8.99
C PRO A 187 -11.92 8.13 7.73
N ASP A 188 -12.90 9.00 7.51
CA ASP A 188 -13.84 8.92 6.39
C ASP A 188 -13.40 9.75 5.17
N TRP A 189 -12.13 10.17 5.11
CA TRP A 189 -11.65 10.95 3.96
C TRP A 189 -11.67 10.08 2.69
N PRO A 190 -12.26 10.57 1.57
CA PRO A 190 -12.34 9.83 0.33
C PRO A 190 -10.97 9.35 -0.15
N GLY A 191 -10.89 8.09 -0.60
CA GLY A 191 -9.68 7.51 -1.16
C GLY A 191 -8.67 6.93 -0.15
N ILE A 192 -8.89 7.08 1.17
CA ILE A 192 -8.09 6.37 2.18
C ILE A 192 -8.23 4.85 2.02
N GLU A 193 -9.47 4.37 1.95
CA GLU A 193 -9.75 2.94 2.00
C GLU A 193 -9.19 2.20 0.78
N ASP A 194 -9.27 2.82 -0.40
CA ASP A 194 -8.70 2.26 -1.63
C ASP A 194 -7.18 2.10 -1.53
N ARG A 195 -6.47 3.09 -0.97
CA ARG A 195 -5.02 3.04 -0.77
C ARG A 195 -4.60 2.07 0.32
N LYS A 196 -5.42 1.91 1.37
CA LYS A 196 -5.20 0.86 2.38
C LYS A 196 -5.31 -0.53 1.75
N ASN A 197 -6.33 -0.76 0.93
CA ASN A 197 -6.52 -2.03 0.23
C ASN A 197 -5.38 -2.29 -0.77
N PHE A 198 -4.93 -1.26 -1.48
CA PHE A 198 -3.78 -1.35 -2.38
C PHE A 198 -2.48 -1.67 -1.63
N LEU A 199 -2.18 -0.98 -0.52
CA LEU A 199 -1.01 -1.28 0.31
C LEU A 199 -1.02 -2.71 0.84
N LEU A 200 -2.19 -3.20 1.26
CA LEU A 200 -2.35 -4.56 1.74
C LEU A 200 -2.07 -5.59 0.63
N PHE A 201 -2.60 -5.36 -0.57
CA PHE A 201 -2.31 -6.17 -1.75
C PHE A 201 -0.81 -6.17 -2.08
N MET A 202 -0.19 -4.99 -2.09
CA MET A 202 1.24 -4.84 -2.39
C MET A 202 2.15 -5.48 -1.33
N GLN A 203 1.73 -5.47 -0.06
CA GLN A 203 2.42 -6.16 1.01
C GLN A 203 2.36 -7.68 0.80
N ALA A 204 1.17 -8.21 0.51
CA ALA A 204 1.00 -9.63 0.18
C ALA A 204 1.85 -10.06 -1.02
N GLU A 205 1.87 -9.26 -2.10
CA GLU A 205 2.72 -9.48 -3.26
C GLU A 205 4.22 -9.44 -2.91
N GLY A 206 4.63 -8.55 -2.00
CA GLY A 206 6.00 -8.50 -1.47
C GLY A 206 6.42 -9.81 -0.79
N TYR A 207 5.55 -10.38 0.06
CA TYR A 207 5.77 -11.69 0.67
C TYR A 207 5.80 -12.82 -0.36
N ARG A 208 4.87 -12.81 -1.31
CA ARG A 208 4.80 -13.81 -2.40
C ARG A 208 6.08 -13.84 -3.22
N LYS A 209 6.59 -12.67 -3.61
CA LYS A 209 7.87 -12.53 -4.36
C LYS A 209 9.08 -13.06 -3.58
N LYS A 210 9.05 -12.97 -2.24
CA LYS A 210 10.06 -13.54 -1.35
C LYS A 210 9.84 -15.03 -1.05
N GLN A 211 8.90 -15.68 -1.73
CA GLN A 211 8.48 -17.07 -1.50
C GLN A 211 7.94 -17.35 -0.09
N GLN A 212 7.54 -16.30 0.63
CA GLN A 212 6.93 -16.40 1.97
C GLN A 212 5.42 -16.58 1.81
N MET A 213 5.02 -17.74 1.28
CA MET A 213 3.65 -18.01 0.84
C MET A 213 2.62 -17.94 1.98
N GLU A 214 2.95 -18.46 3.17
CA GLU A 214 2.02 -18.37 4.32
C GLU A 214 1.75 -16.92 4.74
N SER A 215 2.80 -16.09 4.76
CA SER A 215 2.65 -14.66 5.07
C SER A 215 1.83 -13.96 3.99
N ALA A 216 2.10 -14.25 2.71
CA ALA A 216 1.31 -13.71 1.61
C ALA A 216 -0.18 -14.08 1.74
N LEU A 217 -0.47 -15.34 2.08
CA LEU A 217 -1.84 -15.83 2.28
C LEU A 217 -2.56 -15.00 3.34
N ILE A 218 -1.95 -14.78 4.50
CA ILE A 218 -2.56 -13.99 5.59
C ILE A 218 -2.98 -12.59 5.11
N PHE A 219 -2.11 -11.88 4.37
CA PHE A 219 -2.43 -10.54 3.89
C PHE A 219 -3.50 -10.55 2.79
N PHE A 220 -3.51 -11.54 1.90
CA PHE A 220 -4.60 -11.68 0.93
C PHE A 220 -5.94 -12.03 1.60
N GLU A 221 -5.95 -12.86 2.65
CA GLU A 221 -7.17 -13.14 3.40
C GLU A 221 -7.70 -11.89 4.13
N GLN A 222 -6.81 -11.10 4.74
CA GLN A 222 -7.18 -9.80 5.32
C GLN A 222 -7.77 -8.86 4.27
N LEU A 223 -7.23 -8.86 3.04
CA LEU A 223 -7.79 -8.06 1.96
C LEU A 223 -9.15 -8.58 1.52
N HIS A 224 -9.36 -9.90 1.52
CA HIS A 224 -10.66 -10.51 1.21
C HIS A 224 -11.73 -10.13 2.23
N GLU A 225 -11.39 -10.14 3.52
CA GLU A 225 -12.30 -9.72 4.59
C GLU A 225 -12.75 -8.25 4.43
N ARG A 226 -11.89 -7.40 3.85
CA ARG A 226 -12.17 -5.98 3.62
C ARG A 226 -12.87 -5.71 2.29
N LYS A 227 -12.40 -6.35 1.22
CA LYS A 227 -12.85 -6.15 -0.17
C LYS A 227 -12.67 -7.43 -0.98
N ALA A 228 -13.64 -8.34 -0.86
CA ALA A 228 -13.63 -9.65 -1.51
C ALA A 228 -13.61 -9.59 -3.05
N ASP A 229 -14.08 -8.50 -3.64
CA ASP A 229 -14.09 -8.24 -5.09
C ASP A 229 -12.85 -7.45 -5.58
N TYR A 230 -11.80 -7.35 -4.75
CA TYR A 230 -10.58 -6.64 -5.13
C TYR A 230 -9.95 -7.27 -6.40
N PRO A 231 -9.51 -6.47 -7.38
CA PRO A 231 -8.92 -6.98 -8.62
C PRO A 231 -7.77 -7.96 -8.37
N GLU A 232 -7.72 -9.05 -9.14
CA GLU A 232 -6.73 -10.13 -9.05
C GLU A 232 -6.71 -10.93 -7.72
N LEU A 233 -7.43 -10.52 -6.68
CA LEU A 233 -7.32 -11.12 -5.35
C LEU A 233 -7.60 -12.62 -5.36
N LYS A 234 -8.68 -13.04 -6.04
CA LYS A 234 -9.08 -14.46 -6.09
C LYS A 234 -8.01 -15.33 -6.71
N ASP A 235 -7.44 -14.87 -7.82
CA ASP A 235 -6.36 -15.59 -8.52
C ASP A 235 -5.11 -15.67 -7.62
N ARG A 236 -4.73 -14.57 -6.95
CA ARG A 236 -3.58 -14.56 -6.03
C ARG A 236 -3.78 -15.47 -4.80
N LEU A 237 -4.98 -15.49 -4.22
CA LEU A 237 -5.35 -16.44 -3.16
C LEU A 237 -5.20 -17.88 -3.64
N GLY A 238 -5.66 -18.15 -4.86
CA GLY A 238 -5.50 -19.43 -5.54
C GLY A 238 -4.04 -19.83 -5.70
N ASP A 239 -3.21 -18.98 -6.29
CA ASP A 239 -1.79 -19.23 -6.57
C ASP A 239 -1.00 -19.54 -5.29
N VAL A 240 -1.17 -18.72 -4.26
CA VAL A 240 -0.47 -18.89 -2.98
C VAL A 240 -0.92 -20.18 -2.30
N THR A 241 -2.21 -20.47 -2.31
CA THR A 241 -2.74 -21.73 -1.75
C THR A 241 -2.24 -22.93 -2.55
N ASP A 242 -2.19 -22.85 -3.88
CA ASP A 242 -1.69 -23.93 -4.73
C ASP A 242 -0.24 -24.28 -4.38
N ALA A 243 0.60 -23.26 -4.19
CA ALA A 243 2.00 -23.43 -3.79
C ALA A 243 2.12 -24.13 -2.42
N LEU A 244 1.36 -23.67 -1.42
CA LEU A 244 1.38 -24.22 -0.06
C LEU A 244 0.86 -25.67 0.00
N VAL A 245 -0.24 -25.95 -0.70
CA VAL A 245 -0.79 -27.32 -0.76
C VAL A 245 0.16 -28.25 -1.51
N LYS A 246 0.78 -27.77 -2.59
CA LYS A 246 1.78 -28.55 -3.35
C LYS A 246 2.99 -28.90 -2.49
N GLU A 247 3.54 -27.93 -1.77
CA GLU A 247 4.68 -28.13 -0.88
C GLU A 247 4.35 -29.16 0.21
N ALA A 248 3.22 -28.97 0.91
CA ALA A 248 2.77 -29.90 1.93
C ALA A 248 2.49 -31.31 1.38
N THR A 249 1.90 -31.41 0.20
CA THR A 249 1.62 -32.70 -0.45
C THR A 249 2.91 -33.42 -0.85
N ASN A 250 3.92 -32.69 -1.33
CA ASN A 250 5.23 -33.25 -1.66
C ASN A 250 5.99 -33.74 -0.43
N ALA A 251 5.75 -33.11 0.72
CA ALA A 251 6.27 -33.53 2.02
C ALA A 251 5.43 -34.64 2.68
N GLU A 252 4.38 -35.14 2.01
CA GLU A 252 3.39 -36.10 2.56
C GLU A 252 2.67 -35.60 3.83
N ASP A 253 2.72 -34.29 4.11
CA ASP A 253 1.93 -33.65 5.15
C ASP A 253 0.53 -33.31 4.64
N TYR A 254 -0.30 -34.36 4.59
CA TYR A 254 -1.69 -34.23 4.15
C TYR A 254 -2.55 -33.45 5.15
N ARG A 255 -2.13 -33.33 6.41
CA ARG A 255 -2.84 -32.49 7.38
C ARG A 255 -2.67 -31.02 7.00
N GLN A 256 -1.44 -30.59 6.76
CA GLN A 256 -1.12 -29.22 6.34
C GLN A 256 -1.72 -28.90 4.97
N SER A 257 -1.69 -29.86 4.04
CA SER A 257 -2.34 -29.74 2.72
C SER A 257 -3.84 -29.45 2.85
N ARG A 258 -4.55 -30.21 3.69
CA ARG A 258 -5.98 -30.01 3.98
C ARG A 258 -6.26 -28.69 4.68
N TYR A 259 -5.36 -28.26 5.57
CA TYR A 259 -5.48 -26.99 6.28
C TYR A 259 -5.50 -25.80 5.31
N PHE A 260 -4.51 -25.68 4.43
CA PHE A 260 -4.46 -24.57 3.46
C PHE A 260 -5.58 -24.64 2.43
N LEU A 261 -5.90 -25.84 1.93
CA LEU A 261 -7.05 -26.02 1.03
C LEU A 261 -8.37 -25.60 1.70
N GLY A 262 -8.53 -25.92 2.99
CA GLY A 262 -9.70 -25.55 3.79
C GLY A 262 -9.83 -24.03 3.96
N ARG A 263 -8.73 -23.32 4.11
CA ARG A 263 -8.71 -21.84 4.18
C ARG A 263 -9.23 -21.22 2.90
N LEU A 264 -8.67 -21.59 1.73
CA LEU A 264 -9.17 -21.09 0.45
C LEU A 264 -10.63 -21.45 0.22
N ARG A 265 -11.04 -22.69 0.51
CA ARG A 265 -12.44 -23.12 0.34
C ARG A 265 -13.42 -22.33 1.20
N LYS A 266 -12.99 -21.84 2.37
CA LYS A 266 -13.84 -21.00 3.24
C LYS A 266 -14.15 -19.65 2.58
N LEU A 267 -13.20 -19.09 1.84
CA LEU A 267 -13.31 -17.77 1.20
C LEU A 267 -13.88 -17.86 -0.21
N GLU A 268 -13.40 -18.82 -0.99
CA GLU A 268 -13.76 -19.03 -2.40
C GLU A 268 -14.07 -20.53 -2.64
N PRO A 269 -15.27 -21.01 -2.26
CA PRO A 269 -15.64 -22.42 -2.35
C PRO A 269 -15.55 -22.99 -3.78
N ASP A 270 -15.88 -22.16 -4.76
CA ASP A 270 -15.91 -22.52 -6.19
C ASP A 270 -14.59 -22.19 -6.92
N HIS A 271 -13.50 -21.97 -6.19
CA HIS A 271 -12.21 -21.70 -6.81
C HIS A 271 -11.66 -22.92 -7.56
N ALA A 272 -11.03 -22.71 -8.72
CA ALA A 272 -10.49 -23.78 -9.55
C ALA A 272 -9.44 -24.63 -8.80
N ILE A 273 -8.58 -23.99 -7.99
CA ILE A 273 -7.58 -24.66 -7.15
C ILE A 273 -8.23 -25.55 -6.08
N VAL A 274 -9.39 -25.17 -5.54
CA VAL A 274 -10.12 -26.00 -4.58
C VAL A 274 -10.58 -27.30 -5.24
N ARG A 275 -11.18 -27.21 -6.44
CA ARG A 275 -11.58 -28.39 -7.22
C ARG A 275 -10.39 -29.28 -7.56
N LYS A 276 -9.30 -28.68 -8.09
CA LYS A 276 -8.06 -29.38 -8.47
C LYS A 276 -7.54 -30.25 -7.31
N TRP A 277 -7.29 -29.65 -6.15
CA TRP A 277 -6.69 -30.39 -5.03
C TRP A 277 -7.64 -31.37 -4.37
N ARG A 278 -8.95 -31.08 -4.31
CA ARG A 278 -9.93 -32.04 -3.84
C ARG A 278 -9.91 -33.31 -4.70
N THR A 279 -9.87 -33.15 -6.02
CA THR A 279 -9.77 -34.28 -6.95
C THR A 279 -8.46 -35.03 -6.79
N ASP A 280 -7.31 -34.34 -6.72
CA ASP A 280 -6.00 -34.99 -6.57
C ASP A 280 -5.92 -35.82 -5.27
N LEU A 281 -6.28 -35.22 -4.13
CA LEU A 281 -6.24 -35.89 -2.82
C LEU A 281 -7.23 -37.05 -2.75
N THR A 282 -8.43 -36.91 -3.34
CA THR A 282 -9.40 -38.01 -3.43
C THR A 282 -8.85 -39.17 -4.25
N ASN A 283 -8.20 -38.88 -5.38
CA ASN A 283 -7.60 -39.91 -6.24
C ASN A 283 -6.46 -40.65 -5.53
N ARG A 284 -5.62 -39.94 -4.77
CA ARG A 284 -4.55 -40.55 -3.97
C ARG A 284 -5.11 -41.44 -2.85
N ALA A 285 -6.09 -40.95 -2.09
CA ALA A 285 -6.74 -41.73 -1.04
C ALA A 285 -7.42 -42.99 -1.60
N THR A 286 -8.09 -42.86 -2.75
CA THR A 286 -8.72 -44.00 -3.44
C THR A 286 -7.68 -45.05 -3.84
N LYS A 287 -6.53 -44.64 -4.38
CA LYS A 287 -5.45 -45.56 -4.73
C LYS A 287 -4.91 -46.33 -3.52
N GLU A 288 -4.72 -45.67 -2.38
CA GLU A 288 -4.30 -46.37 -1.16
C GLU A 288 -5.39 -47.32 -0.63
N MET A 289 -6.65 -46.91 -0.72
CA MET A 289 -7.78 -47.76 -0.35
C MET A 289 -7.90 -48.99 -1.25
N ASP A 290 -7.61 -48.88 -2.54
CA ASP A 290 -7.62 -50.03 -3.46
C ASP A 290 -6.48 -51.01 -3.16
N LYS A 291 -5.30 -50.52 -2.75
CA LYS A 291 -4.24 -51.39 -2.22
C LYS A 291 -4.68 -52.10 -0.94
N ALA A 292 -5.39 -51.40 -0.04
CA ALA A 292 -5.92 -52.00 1.18
C ALA A 292 -6.91 -53.15 0.87
N LYS A 293 -7.80 -52.96 -0.12
CA LYS A 293 -8.72 -54.01 -0.59
C LYS A 293 -7.96 -55.21 -1.17
N ALA A 294 -6.93 -54.98 -1.98
CA ALA A 294 -6.09 -56.04 -2.52
C ALA A 294 -5.39 -56.84 -1.41
N ALA A 295 -4.77 -56.16 -0.43
CA ALA A 295 -4.14 -56.81 0.72
C ALA A 295 -5.15 -57.64 1.54
N THR A 296 -6.39 -57.16 1.67
CA THR A 296 -7.48 -57.91 2.33
C THR A 296 -7.81 -59.19 1.57
N ALA A 297 -7.92 -59.12 0.24
CA ALA A 297 -8.18 -60.29 -0.60
C ALA A 297 -7.05 -61.33 -0.53
N GLU A 298 -5.82 -60.90 -0.24
CA GLU A 298 -4.65 -61.76 -0.02
C GLU A 298 -4.53 -62.29 1.43
N GLY A 299 -5.47 -61.96 2.32
CA GLY A 299 -5.44 -62.37 3.74
C GLY A 299 -4.45 -61.57 4.61
N LYS A 300 -3.84 -60.50 4.09
CA LYS A 300 -2.89 -59.64 4.80
C LYS A 300 -3.62 -58.52 5.54
N HIS A 301 -4.39 -58.90 6.58
CA HIS A 301 -5.27 -57.97 7.28
C HIS A 301 -4.55 -56.80 7.98
N ASP A 302 -3.37 -57.04 8.56
CA ASP A 302 -2.58 -55.98 9.21
C ASP A 302 -2.13 -54.92 8.20
N THR A 303 -1.65 -55.36 7.03
CA THR A 303 -1.24 -54.47 5.93
C THR A 303 -2.44 -53.69 5.38
N ALA A 304 -3.59 -54.35 5.23
CA ALA A 304 -4.81 -53.69 4.79
C ALA A 304 -5.25 -52.57 5.74
N ALA A 305 -5.16 -52.80 7.06
CA ALA A 305 -5.52 -51.79 8.06
C ALA A 305 -4.60 -50.55 8.02
N LEU A 306 -3.29 -50.75 7.82
CA LEU A 306 -2.34 -49.65 7.65
C LEU A 306 -2.63 -48.84 6.38
N LEU A 307 -2.83 -49.50 5.24
CA LEU A 307 -3.15 -48.83 3.97
C LEU A 307 -4.48 -48.06 4.04
N ALA A 308 -5.49 -48.60 4.72
CA ALA A 308 -6.75 -47.90 4.94
C ALA A 308 -6.58 -46.67 5.83
N LYS A 309 -5.75 -46.76 6.88
CA LYS A 309 -5.39 -45.62 7.74
C LYS A 309 -4.66 -44.54 6.94
N ASP A 310 -3.73 -44.94 6.07
CA ASP A 310 -2.98 -44.01 5.22
C ASP A 310 -3.92 -43.29 4.23
N ALA A 311 -4.85 -44.02 3.62
CA ALA A 311 -5.90 -43.42 2.77
C ALA A 311 -6.71 -42.34 3.51
N ILE A 312 -7.17 -42.62 4.73
CA ILE A 312 -7.91 -41.66 5.58
C ILE A 312 -7.02 -40.45 5.95
N SER A 313 -5.73 -40.67 6.14
CA SER A 313 -4.77 -39.60 6.45
C SER A 313 -4.60 -38.64 5.27
N ILE A 314 -4.66 -39.14 4.03
CA ILE A 314 -4.59 -38.36 2.79
C ILE A 314 -5.86 -37.53 2.62
N TRP A 315 -7.01 -38.20 2.57
CA TRP A 315 -8.30 -37.56 2.40
C TRP A 315 -9.40 -38.40 3.06
N PRO A 316 -10.10 -37.87 4.07
CA PRO A 316 -11.09 -38.61 4.84
C PRO A 316 -12.43 -38.76 4.13
#